data_AF-A0A8S1Q2J8-F1
#
_entry.id   AF-A0A8S1Q2J8-F1
#
_cell.length_a   1.000
_cell.length_b   1.000
_cell.length_c   1.000
_cell.angle_alpha   90.00
_cell.angle_beta   90.00
_cell.angle_gamma   90.00
#
_symmetry.space_group_name_H-M   'P 1'
#
loop_
_entity.id
_entity.type
_entity.pdbx_description
1 polymer ?
#
loop_
_entity_poly.entity_id
_entity_poly.type
_entity_poly.pdbx_seq_one_letter_code
_entity_poly.pdbx_strand_id
1 'polypeptide(L)'
;MDQKLPFYVNFHNRYRNSKLESFQVRFNFEVQPQNVELINSKMEQKVFDNEQKEETQEISSWLWDILECRFIPSIYQIKLTLDDKIVYTKMVEPQECDILQFIDYNSDKIKDTSVKPEVLANLEQICHLKLYGKYSQKGQKIGRCSIKWKGEDFKEVNGYYTENGKKQGEWKDLINNFWNLAEAYEIGEYVIDKRKGYWKEIYNYKEIGGCVYNEQGDKNGKWIELSEDFGISRKQLFKVN
;
A
#
# COMPACT_ATOMS: atom_id res chain seq x y z
N MET A 1 -18.29 4.14 -30.52
CA MET A 1 -17.86 2.76 -30.84
C MET A 1 -16.48 2.61 -30.24
N ASP A 2 -16.39 2.06 -29.04
CA ASP A 2 -15.11 1.96 -28.34
C ASP A 2 -14.34 0.74 -28.84
N GLN A 3 -13.34 1.00 -29.69
CA GLN A 3 -12.37 -0.02 -30.09
C GLN A 3 -11.45 -0.32 -28.89
N LYS A 4 -11.72 -1.44 -28.22
CA LYS A 4 -10.78 -2.02 -27.24
C LYS A 4 -9.64 -2.70 -28.00
N LEU A 5 -8.47 -2.08 -28.02
CA LEU A 5 -7.25 -2.69 -28.55
C LEU A 5 -6.67 -3.66 -27.49
N PRO A 6 -6.36 -4.92 -27.85
CA PRO A 6 -5.72 -5.84 -26.93
C PRO A 6 -4.25 -5.42 -26.70
N PHE A 7 -3.74 -5.63 -25.47
CA PHE A 7 -2.32 -5.47 -25.19
C PHE A 7 -1.70 -6.76 -24.63
N TYR A 8 -0.40 -6.91 -24.89
CA TYR A 8 0.40 -8.09 -24.58
C TYR A 8 1.49 -7.74 -23.55
N VAL A 9 1.72 -8.57 -22.54
CA VAL A 9 2.88 -8.43 -21.63
C VAL A 9 3.89 -9.53 -21.95
N ASN A 10 5.16 -9.13 -22.14
CA ASN A 10 6.28 -10.04 -22.41
C ASN A 10 7.00 -10.36 -21.11
N PHE A 11 7.05 -11.64 -20.74
CA PHE A 11 7.86 -12.12 -19.63
C PHE A 11 9.21 -12.62 -20.16
N HIS A 12 10.29 -12.21 -19.51
CA HIS A 12 11.64 -12.70 -19.80
C HIS A 12 12.12 -13.48 -18.59
N ASN A 13 12.24 -14.79 -18.74
CA ASN A 13 12.74 -15.65 -17.68
C ASN A 13 14.28 -15.75 -17.81
N ARG A 14 15.02 -15.42 -16.75
CA ARG A 14 16.47 -15.66 -16.71
C ARG A 14 16.73 -16.91 -15.89
N TYR A 15 16.75 -18.07 -16.53
CA TYR A 15 17.40 -19.24 -15.97
C TYR A 15 18.92 -19.13 -16.16
N ARG A 16 19.68 -19.43 -15.10
CA ARG A 16 21.10 -19.79 -15.24
C ARG A 16 21.14 -21.08 -16.08
N ASN A 17 21.54 -20.97 -17.34
CA ASN A 17 21.74 -22.06 -18.30
C ASN A 17 20.48 -22.67 -18.94
N SER A 18 19.78 -21.91 -19.79
CA SER A 18 19.24 -22.37 -21.10
C SER A 18 18.37 -21.27 -21.72
N LYS A 19 18.14 -21.36 -23.04
CA LYS A 19 17.48 -20.40 -23.94
C LYS A 19 16.42 -19.49 -23.29
N LEU A 20 16.50 -18.20 -23.61
CA LEU A 20 15.40 -17.25 -23.42
C LEU A 20 14.21 -17.68 -24.29
N GLU A 21 13.14 -18.15 -23.66
CA GLU A 21 11.83 -18.27 -24.28
C GLU A 21 10.95 -17.12 -23.77
N SER A 22 10.44 -16.29 -24.69
CA SER A 22 9.46 -15.25 -24.38
C SER A 22 8.07 -15.75 -24.73
N PHE A 23 7.12 -15.62 -23.80
CA PHE A 23 5.70 -15.85 -24.06
C PHE A 23 4.87 -14.59 -23.77
N GLN A 24 3.77 -14.44 -24.49
CA GLN A 24 2.84 -13.30 -24.40
C GLN A 24 1.54 -13.73 -23.73
N VAL A 25 1.10 -12.97 -22.72
CA VAL A 25 -0.17 -13.20 -22.02
C VAL A 25 -1.03 -11.92 -22.09
N ARG A 26 -2.36 -12.13 -22.22
CA ARG A 26 -3.41 -11.10 -22.31
C ARG A 26 -4.07 -10.92 -20.94
N PHE A 27 -4.29 -9.69 -20.50
CA PHE A 27 -4.77 -9.38 -19.14
C PHE A 27 -5.95 -8.40 -19.13
N ASN A 28 -6.82 -8.53 -18.12
CA ASN A 28 -7.80 -7.54 -17.68
C ASN A 28 -7.72 -7.46 -16.15
N PHE A 29 -7.49 -6.27 -15.59
CA PHE A 29 -7.54 -6.02 -14.15
C PHE A 29 -8.55 -4.92 -13.90
N GLU A 30 -9.49 -5.13 -12.98
CA GLU A 30 -10.42 -4.08 -12.56
C GLU A 30 -10.85 -4.36 -11.11
N VAL A 31 -10.15 -3.76 -10.14
CA VAL A 31 -10.76 -3.52 -8.83
C VAL A 31 -11.58 -2.26 -9.02
N GLN A 32 -12.88 -2.45 -9.08
CA GLN A 32 -13.84 -1.39 -9.36
C GLN A 32 -13.78 -0.32 -8.25
N PRO A 33 -13.47 0.96 -8.54
CA PRO A 33 -13.40 2.04 -7.55
C PRO A 33 -14.62 2.15 -6.63
N GLN A 34 -15.80 1.77 -7.13
CA GLN A 34 -17.04 1.71 -6.33
C GLN A 34 -16.96 0.81 -5.10
N ASN A 35 -16.07 -0.19 -5.07
CA ASN A 35 -15.92 -1.10 -3.92
C ASN A 35 -15.20 -0.43 -2.74
N VAL A 36 -14.33 0.56 -2.99
CA VAL A 36 -13.59 1.31 -1.96
C VAL A 36 -14.44 2.48 -1.44
N GLU A 37 -15.22 3.13 -2.30
CA GLU A 37 -16.16 4.19 -1.90
C GLU A 37 -17.31 3.66 -1.05
N LEU A 38 -17.76 2.42 -1.31
CA LEU A 38 -18.78 1.74 -0.51
C LEU A 38 -18.31 1.47 0.93
N ILE A 39 -17.03 1.12 1.12
CA ILE A 39 -16.42 0.93 2.45
C ILE A 39 -16.46 2.24 3.22
N ASN A 40 -16.03 3.33 2.58
CA ASN A 40 -15.90 4.62 3.24
C ASN A 40 -17.27 5.21 3.63
N SER A 41 -18.26 5.16 2.74
CA SER A 41 -19.60 5.69 3.02
C SER A 41 -20.36 4.92 4.11
N LYS A 42 -20.12 3.62 4.25
CA LYS A 42 -20.80 2.78 5.25
C LYS A 42 -20.17 2.84 6.63
N MET A 43 -18.87 3.10 6.74
CA MET A 43 -18.24 3.41 8.03
C MET A 43 -18.80 4.69 8.65
N GLU A 44 -19.14 5.69 7.83
CA GLU A 44 -19.76 6.96 8.28
C GLU A 44 -21.20 6.75 8.80
N GLN A 45 -21.93 5.79 8.23
CA GLN A 45 -23.32 5.50 8.60
C GLN A 45 -23.45 4.71 9.93
N LYS A 46 -22.40 3.98 10.31
CA LYS A 46 -22.34 3.07 11.47
C LYS A 46 -22.33 3.76 12.85
N VAL A 47 -22.17 5.08 12.90
CA VAL A 47 -22.14 5.86 14.15
C VAL A 47 -23.54 6.02 14.78
N PHE A 48 -24.63 5.66 14.07
CA PHE A 48 -25.99 5.98 14.48
C PHE A 48 -26.88 4.82 14.96
N ASP A 49 -26.55 3.55 14.68
CA ASP A 49 -27.44 2.41 15.01
C ASP A 49 -26.79 1.39 15.96
N ASN A 50 -27.46 1.11 17.09
CA ASN A 50 -26.98 0.29 18.22
C ASN A 50 -27.05 -1.24 18.01
N GLU A 51 -27.32 -1.73 16.79
CA GLU A 51 -27.31 -3.17 16.51
C GLU A 51 -25.95 -3.60 15.93
N GLN A 52 -25.07 -4.12 16.80
CA GLN A 52 -23.75 -4.61 16.38
C GLN A 52 -23.85 -5.96 15.67
N LYS A 53 -24.14 -5.93 14.37
CA LYS A 53 -23.94 -7.08 13.48
C LYS A 53 -22.50 -7.06 12.98
N GLU A 54 -21.82 -8.21 13.05
CA GLU A 54 -20.51 -8.37 12.42
C GLU A 54 -20.67 -8.13 10.91
N GLU A 55 -19.89 -7.19 10.36
CA GLU A 55 -19.89 -6.88 8.94
C GLU A 55 -18.69 -7.57 8.29
N THR A 56 -19.00 -8.33 7.23
CA THR A 56 -18.02 -9.01 6.40
C THR A 56 -18.17 -8.50 4.97
N GLN A 57 -17.06 -8.14 4.35
CA GLN A 57 -16.99 -7.82 2.92
C GLN A 57 -16.06 -8.78 2.21
N GLU A 58 -16.44 -9.20 1.01
CA GLU A 58 -15.58 -9.98 0.14
C GLU A 58 -14.92 -9.08 -0.91
N ILE A 59 -13.61 -9.29 -1.10
CA ILE A 59 -12.81 -8.63 -2.13
C ILE A 59 -12.10 -9.71 -2.94
N SER A 60 -12.25 -9.66 -4.27
CA SER A 60 -11.49 -10.49 -5.18
C SER A 60 -10.20 -9.78 -5.60
N SER A 61 -9.07 -10.48 -5.54
CA SER A 61 -7.79 -10.00 -6.06
C SER A 61 -7.00 -11.13 -6.73
N TRP A 62 -5.96 -10.79 -7.48
CA TRP A 62 -5.06 -11.74 -8.12
C TRP A 62 -3.76 -11.81 -7.32
N LEU A 63 -3.50 -12.95 -6.69
CA LEU A 63 -2.25 -13.19 -5.95
C LEU A 63 -1.22 -13.84 -6.88
N TRP A 64 0.03 -13.38 -6.86
CA TRP A 64 1.10 -14.08 -7.57
C TRP A 64 1.51 -15.34 -6.80
N ASP A 65 1.26 -16.50 -7.39
CA ASP A 65 1.76 -17.78 -6.90
C ASP A 65 3.20 -17.98 -7.40
N ILE A 66 4.16 -18.00 -6.47
CA ILE A 66 5.58 -18.13 -6.79
C ILE A 66 5.95 -19.55 -7.25
N LEU A 67 5.26 -20.58 -6.75
CA LEU A 67 5.54 -21.97 -7.09
C LEU A 67 5.08 -22.26 -8.51
N GLU A 68 3.87 -21.81 -8.83
CA GLU A 68 3.24 -22.02 -10.14
C GLU A 68 3.59 -20.92 -11.16
N CYS A 69 4.32 -19.88 -10.74
CA CYS A 69 4.68 -18.72 -11.56
C CYS A 69 3.48 -18.12 -12.32
N ARG A 70 2.33 -18.02 -11.66
CA ARG A 70 1.07 -17.51 -12.24
C ARG A 70 0.27 -16.71 -11.23
N PHE A 71 -0.60 -15.84 -11.72
CA PHE A 71 -1.60 -15.22 -10.87
C PHE A 71 -2.76 -16.19 -10.60
N ILE A 72 -3.13 -16.35 -9.34
CA ILE A 72 -4.30 -17.10 -8.91
C ILE A 72 -5.39 -16.13 -8.43
N PRO A 73 -6.64 -16.29 -8.89
CA PRO A 73 -7.75 -15.52 -8.33
C PRO A 73 -7.90 -15.93 -6.87
N SER A 74 -7.97 -14.95 -5.99
CA SER A 74 -8.09 -15.14 -4.55
C SER A 74 -9.22 -14.28 -4.02
N ILE A 75 -10.03 -14.84 -3.13
CA ILE A 75 -11.10 -14.11 -2.45
C ILE A 75 -10.64 -13.85 -1.03
N TYR A 76 -10.81 -12.61 -0.60
CA TYR A 76 -10.47 -12.16 0.74
C TYR A 76 -11.74 -11.72 1.43
N GLN A 77 -11.97 -12.20 2.65
CA GLN A 77 -12.96 -11.64 3.55
C GLN A 77 -12.27 -10.63 4.46
N ILE A 78 -12.79 -9.42 4.46
CA ILE A 78 -12.44 -8.37 5.41
C ILE A 78 -13.58 -8.28 6.40
N LYS A 79 -13.28 -8.54 7.66
CA LYS A 79 -14.26 -8.51 8.74
C LYS A 79 -13.84 -7.49 9.78
N LEU A 80 -14.75 -6.59 10.15
CA LEU A 80 -14.59 -5.78 11.36
C LEU A 80 -15.22 -6.55 12.53
N THR A 81 -14.40 -6.92 13.52
CA THR A 81 -14.86 -7.63 14.71
C THR A 81 -15.50 -6.66 15.71
N LEU A 82 -16.23 -7.22 16.68
CA LEU A 82 -16.83 -6.47 17.79
C LEU A 82 -15.78 -5.78 18.68
N ASP A 83 -14.52 -6.24 18.63
CA ASP A 83 -13.39 -5.64 19.35
C ASP A 83 -12.65 -4.57 18.52
N ASP A 84 -13.29 -4.04 17.47
CA ASP A 84 -12.73 -3.12 16.49
C ASP A 84 -11.44 -3.67 15.85
N LYS A 85 -11.42 -4.94 15.45
CA LYS A 85 -10.29 -5.51 14.69
C LYS A 85 -10.67 -5.71 13.25
N ILE A 86 -9.81 -5.32 12.32
CA ILE A 86 -9.93 -5.74 10.93
C ILE A 86 -9.19 -7.07 10.79
N VAL A 87 -9.94 -8.10 10.40
CA VAL A 87 -9.41 -9.41 10.07
C VAL A 87 -9.44 -9.56 8.56
N TYR A 88 -8.26 -9.79 7.99
CA TYR A 88 -8.12 -10.18 6.59
C TYR A 88 -7.99 -11.69 6.53
N THR A 89 -8.95 -12.32 5.88
CA THR A 89 -9.02 -13.77 5.74
C THR A 89 -8.94 -14.13 4.26
N LYS A 90 -7.96 -14.92 3.85
CA LYS A 90 -7.90 -15.49 2.50
C LYS A 90 -8.74 -16.76 2.47
N MET A 91 -9.70 -16.80 1.57
CA MET A 91 -10.50 -17.99 1.30
C MET A 91 -9.69 -18.90 0.37
N VAL A 92 -9.29 -20.08 0.86
CA VAL A 92 -8.54 -21.08 0.08
C VAL A 92 -9.52 -22.05 -0.57
N GLU A 93 -10.52 -22.48 0.18
CA GLU A 93 -11.67 -23.29 -0.25
C GLU A 93 -12.92 -22.84 0.54
N PRO A 94 -14.16 -23.26 0.18
CA PRO A 94 -15.37 -22.85 0.90
C PRO A 94 -15.39 -23.14 2.41
N GLN A 95 -14.45 -23.96 2.90
CA GLN A 95 -14.35 -24.39 4.30
C GLN A 95 -12.96 -24.16 4.91
N GLU A 96 -11.99 -23.64 4.13
CA GLU A 96 -10.63 -23.38 4.62
C GLU A 96 -10.25 -21.91 4.42
N CYS A 97 -9.81 -21.30 5.51
CA CYS A 97 -9.50 -19.89 5.56
C CYS A 97 -8.16 -19.64 6.26
N ASP A 98 -7.26 -18.95 5.58
CA ASP A 98 -6.00 -18.50 6.15
C ASP A 98 -6.17 -17.07 6.65
N ILE A 99 -5.97 -16.86 7.95
CA ILE A 99 -5.96 -15.51 8.50
C ILE A 99 -4.63 -14.86 8.13
N LEU A 100 -4.68 -13.84 7.28
CA LEU A 100 -3.50 -13.15 6.79
C LEU A 100 -3.00 -12.09 7.76
N GLN A 101 -3.93 -11.32 8.33
CA GLN A 101 -3.56 -10.23 9.23
C GLN A 101 -4.69 -9.82 10.16
N PHE A 102 -4.29 -9.48 11.38
CA PHE A 102 -5.09 -8.73 12.33
C PHE A 102 -4.56 -7.30 12.37
N ILE A 103 -5.45 -6.34 12.16
CA ILE A 103 -5.21 -4.94 12.51
C ILE A 103 -6.12 -4.66 13.69
N ASP A 104 -5.53 -4.44 14.86
CA ASP A 104 -6.27 -4.24 16.11
C ASP A 104 -6.33 -2.74 16.40
N TYR A 105 -7.50 -2.11 16.19
CA TYR A 105 -7.67 -0.66 16.40
C TYR A 105 -7.37 -0.23 17.84
N ASN A 106 -7.63 -1.12 18.80
CA ASN A 106 -7.45 -0.83 20.21
C ASN A 106 -5.97 -0.91 20.62
N SER A 107 -5.21 -1.82 20.02
CA SER A 107 -3.75 -1.92 20.24
C SER A 107 -2.97 -0.84 19.47
N ASP A 108 -3.42 -0.50 18.26
CA ASP A 108 -2.87 0.60 17.45
C ASP A 108 -3.45 1.97 17.83
N LYS A 109 -4.37 2.00 18.79
CA LYS A 109 -4.99 3.19 19.41
C LYS A 109 -5.44 4.25 18.40
N ILE A 110 -6.05 3.82 17.29
CA ILE A 110 -6.72 4.74 16.35
C ILE A 110 -8.03 5.19 17.01
N LYS A 111 -7.92 6.19 17.90
CA LYS A 111 -9.06 6.74 18.66
C LYS A 111 -9.81 7.84 17.92
N ASP A 112 -9.22 8.35 16.85
CA ASP A 112 -9.77 9.46 16.10
C ASP A 112 -10.50 8.93 14.87
N THR A 113 -11.80 8.64 15.04
CA THR A 113 -12.69 8.23 13.95
C THR A 113 -12.92 9.34 12.92
N SER A 114 -12.48 10.57 13.19
CA SER A 114 -12.53 11.66 12.20
C SER A 114 -11.45 11.53 11.12
N VAL A 115 -10.42 10.71 11.37
CA VAL A 115 -9.38 10.44 10.39
C VAL A 115 -9.77 9.21 9.58
N LYS A 116 -10.11 9.43 8.31
CA LYS A 116 -10.38 8.36 7.35
C LYS A 116 -9.21 7.37 7.32
N PRO A 117 -9.43 6.08 7.59
CA PRO A 117 -8.34 5.10 7.54
C PRO A 117 -7.78 5.01 6.12
N GLU A 118 -6.46 4.97 6.02
CA GLU A 118 -5.79 4.68 4.76
C GLU A 118 -5.99 3.20 4.45
N VAL A 119 -6.81 2.90 3.44
CA VAL A 119 -7.02 1.53 2.99
C VAL A 119 -5.87 1.16 2.08
N LEU A 120 -4.93 0.37 2.62
CA LEU A 120 -3.91 -0.26 1.80
C LEU A 120 -4.59 -1.28 0.88
N ALA A 121 -4.46 -1.11 -0.44
CA ALA A 121 -4.99 -2.04 -1.43
C ALA A 121 -4.01 -3.17 -1.76
N ASN A 122 -2.71 -2.95 -1.50
CA ASN A 122 -1.67 -3.93 -1.78
C ASN A 122 -1.54 -4.95 -0.64
N LEU A 123 -2.03 -6.16 -0.88
CA LEU A 123 -1.98 -7.27 0.07
C LEU A 123 -0.55 -7.68 0.46
N GLU A 124 0.42 -7.60 -0.45
CA GLU A 124 1.82 -7.88 -0.13
C GLU A 124 2.35 -6.86 0.87
N GLN A 125 2.02 -5.58 0.66
CA GLN A 125 2.38 -4.51 1.58
C GLN A 125 1.73 -4.71 2.94
N ILE A 126 0.43 -5.00 2.98
CA ILE A 126 -0.31 -5.32 4.20
C ILE A 126 0.38 -6.44 4.99
N CYS A 127 0.62 -7.59 4.35
CA CYS A 127 1.20 -8.78 4.99
C CYS A 127 2.64 -8.59 5.51
N HIS A 128 3.45 -7.77 4.84
CA HIS A 128 4.89 -7.74 5.09
C HIS A 128 5.43 -6.43 5.67
N LEU A 129 4.70 -5.33 5.53
CA LEU A 129 5.10 -4.04 6.08
C LEU A 129 4.76 -3.98 7.55
N LYS A 130 5.78 -3.84 8.40
CA LYS A 130 5.61 -3.61 9.83
C LYS A 130 6.30 -2.33 10.24
N LEU A 131 5.53 -1.41 10.83
CA LEU A 131 6.03 -0.16 11.39
C LEU A 131 6.25 -0.34 12.89
N TYR A 132 7.46 -0.05 13.36
CA TYR A 132 7.83 -0.07 14.76
C TYR A 132 8.14 1.34 15.24
N GLY A 133 7.74 1.64 16.47
CA GLY A 133 7.96 2.95 17.07
C GLY A 133 7.44 2.98 18.50
N LYS A 134 7.77 4.06 19.21
CA LYS A 134 7.15 4.34 20.51
C LYS A 134 5.81 5.03 20.29
N TYR A 135 4.93 4.89 21.26
CA TYR A 135 3.65 5.56 21.28
C TYR A 135 3.52 6.39 22.55
N SER A 136 2.89 7.56 22.45
CA SER A 136 2.50 8.38 23.59
C SER A 136 1.36 7.71 24.37
N GLN A 137 1.06 8.24 25.56
CA GLN A 137 -0.11 7.78 26.33
C GLN A 137 -1.43 7.96 25.57
N LYS A 138 -1.49 8.95 24.66
CA LYS A 138 -2.63 9.22 23.77
C LYS A 138 -2.71 8.27 22.57
N GLY A 139 -1.72 7.40 22.37
CA GLY A 139 -1.68 6.47 21.22
C GLY A 139 -1.09 7.06 19.94
N GLN A 140 -0.43 8.22 20.02
CA GLN A 140 0.24 8.82 18.87
C GLN A 140 1.66 8.25 18.75
N LYS A 141 2.14 7.96 17.54
CA LYS A 141 3.55 7.57 17.32
C LYS A 141 4.47 8.71 17.76
N ILE A 142 5.55 8.42 18.47
CA ILE A 142 6.54 9.39 18.94
C ILE A 142 7.96 8.84 18.80
N GLY A 143 8.93 9.73 18.62
CA GLY A 143 10.33 9.38 18.48
C GLY A 143 10.63 8.67 17.16
N ARG A 144 11.76 7.96 17.12
CA ARG A 144 12.23 7.26 15.91
C ARG A 144 11.28 6.14 15.53
N CYS A 145 10.94 6.07 14.24
CA CYS A 145 10.20 4.98 13.65
C CYS A 145 11.16 4.11 12.82
N SER A 146 10.97 2.79 12.86
CA SER A 146 11.66 1.85 11.99
C SER A 146 10.66 1.02 11.19
N ILE A 147 11.05 0.67 9.98
CA ILE A 147 10.24 -0.12 9.07
C ILE A 147 10.90 -1.49 8.92
N LYS A 148 10.10 -2.56 9.00
CA LYS A 148 10.52 -3.89 8.54
C LYS A 148 9.68 -4.32 7.36
N TRP A 149 10.33 -4.99 6.42
CA TRP A 149 9.72 -5.61 5.27
C TRP A 149 10.10 -7.09 5.24
N LYS A 150 9.12 -7.99 5.24
CA LYS A 150 9.36 -9.45 5.28
C LYS A 150 10.27 -9.87 6.45
N GLY A 151 10.18 -9.14 7.57
CA GLY A 151 10.99 -9.38 8.77
C GLY A 151 12.39 -8.75 8.75
N GLU A 152 12.85 -8.22 7.62
CA GLU A 152 14.13 -7.54 7.48
C GLU A 152 14.00 -6.06 7.78
N ASP A 153 15.02 -5.47 8.44
CA ASP A 153 15.05 -4.04 8.68
C ASP A 153 15.24 -3.30 7.35
N PHE A 154 14.31 -2.40 7.05
CA PHE A 154 14.42 -1.53 5.88
C PHE A 154 15.45 -0.44 6.21
N LYS A 155 16.70 -0.72 5.83
CA LYS A 155 17.84 0.14 6.15
C LYS A 155 17.61 1.56 5.61
N GLU A 156 18.09 2.53 6.38
CA GLU A 156 18.09 3.97 6.05
C GLU A 156 16.73 4.67 6.11
N VAL A 157 15.66 4.02 6.59
CA VAL A 157 14.40 4.73 6.90
C VAL A 157 14.51 5.29 8.31
N ASN A 158 14.90 6.55 8.46
CA ASN A 158 15.11 7.19 9.76
C ASN A 158 14.28 8.45 9.93
N GLY A 159 12.97 8.29 9.86
CA GLY A 159 12.03 9.32 10.27
C GLY A 159 11.86 9.39 11.79
N TYR A 160 11.49 10.56 12.30
CA TYR A 160 11.01 10.68 13.67
C TYR A 160 9.65 11.37 13.74
N TYR A 161 8.85 10.93 14.70
CA TYR A 161 7.64 11.61 15.10
C TYR A 161 7.94 12.53 16.28
N THR A 162 7.46 13.77 16.22
CA THR A 162 7.44 14.69 17.35
C THR A 162 6.56 14.15 18.48
N GLU A 163 6.62 14.78 19.67
CA GLU A 163 5.79 14.39 20.82
C GLU A 163 4.27 14.49 20.56
N ASN A 164 3.88 15.32 19.58
CA ASN A 164 2.49 15.50 19.15
C ASN A 164 2.09 14.57 18.00
N GLY A 165 2.93 13.59 17.63
CA GLY A 165 2.64 12.62 16.57
C GLY A 165 2.85 13.11 15.15
N LYS A 166 3.55 14.24 14.96
CA LYS A 166 3.85 14.81 13.65
C LYS A 166 5.17 14.29 13.09
N LYS A 167 5.21 13.82 11.84
CA LYS A 167 6.44 13.46 11.12
C LYS A 167 7.37 14.67 11.02
N GLN A 168 8.66 14.41 11.21
CA GLN A 168 9.70 15.42 11.15
C GLN A 168 11.04 14.79 10.71
N GLY A 169 11.90 15.58 10.06
CA GLY A 169 13.21 15.16 9.58
C GLY A 169 13.17 14.46 8.23
N GLU A 170 14.22 13.73 7.88
CA GLU A 170 14.30 12.97 6.63
C GLU A 170 13.51 11.67 6.72
N TRP A 171 12.73 11.36 5.69
CA TRP A 171 11.90 10.17 5.59
C TRP A 171 12.13 9.46 4.27
N LYS A 172 11.91 8.15 4.32
CA LYS A 172 11.88 7.25 3.17
C LYS A 172 10.51 6.61 3.14
N ASP A 173 9.58 7.22 2.41
CA ASP A 173 8.18 6.80 2.32
C ASP A 173 8.05 5.76 1.20
N LEU A 174 7.48 4.59 1.52
CA LEU A 174 7.17 3.59 0.50
C LEU A 174 6.04 4.11 -0.39
N ILE A 175 6.13 3.86 -1.71
CA ILE A 175 5.05 4.24 -2.61
C ILE A 175 3.78 3.43 -2.34
N ASN A 176 2.65 3.94 -2.80
CA ASN A 176 1.43 3.16 -2.90
C ASN A 176 1.70 1.94 -3.78
N ASN A 177 1.26 0.78 -3.30
CA ASN A 177 1.52 -0.51 -3.94
C ASN A 177 2.98 -0.97 -3.92
N PHE A 178 3.72 -0.65 -2.87
CA PHE A 178 5.07 -1.19 -2.68
C PHE A 178 5.07 -2.73 -2.72
N TRP A 179 5.96 -3.29 -3.52
CA TRP A 179 6.20 -4.73 -3.60
C TRP A 179 7.68 -5.00 -3.80
N ASN A 180 8.13 -6.19 -3.45
CA ASN A 180 9.55 -6.51 -3.32
C ASN A 180 10.36 -6.38 -4.63
N LEU A 181 9.74 -6.53 -5.79
CA LEU A 181 10.44 -6.37 -7.08
C LEU A 181 10.47 -4.93 -7.58
N ALA A 182 9.60 -4.05 -7.06
CA ALA A 182 9.67 -2.64 -7.43
C ALA A 182 10.76 -1.90 -6.66
N GLU A 183 10.92 -2.16 -5.37
CA GLU A 183 11.86 -1.43 -4.51
C GLU A 183 11.76 0.10 -4.70
N ALA A 184 10.53 0.60 -4.85
CA ALA A 184 10.26 2.00 -5.15
C ALA A 184 9.85 2.77 -3.89
N TYR A 185 10.43 3.94 -3.67
CA TYR A 185 10.13 4.77 -2.51
C TYR A 185 10.49 6.22 -2.78
N GLU A 186 9.93 7.13 -2.00
CA GLU A 186 10.25 8.54 -2.01
C GLU A 186 11.18 8.88 -0.85
N ILE A 187 12.16 9.77 -1.04
CA ILE A 187 13.00 10.31 0.03
C ILE A 187 12.86 11.83 0.07
N GLY A 188 12.64 12.39 1.25
CA GLY A 188 12.68 13.83 1.46
C GLY A 188 12.46 14.24 2.91
N GLU A 189 12.31 15.54 3.14
CA GLU A 189 12.15 16.08 4.49
C GLU A 189 10.68 16.36 4.82
N TYR A 190 10.26 15.94 6.02
CA TYR A 190 9.05 16.41 6.67
C TYR A 190 9.38 17.50 7.72
N VAL A 191 8.55 18.53 7.75
CA VAL A 191 8.51 19.53 8.82
C VAL A 191 7.08 19.63 9.32
N ILE A 192 6.82 19.09 10.51
CA ILE A 192 5.50 19.04 11.16
C ILE A 192 4.43 18.49 10.21
N ASP A 193 4.55 17.22 9.80
CA ASP A 193 3.69 16.51 8.82
C ASP A 193 3.67 17.09 7.39
N LYS A 194 4.37 18.19 7.12
CA LYS A 194 4.43 18.77 5.76
C LYS A 194 5.70 18.35 5.05
N ARG A 195 5.58 17.84 3.83
CA ARG A 195 6.73 17.63 2.93
C ARG A 195 7.34 19.00 2.59
N LYS A 196 8.67 19.10 2.63
CA LYS A 196 9.42 20.32 2.33
C LYS A 196 10.59 20.03 1.40
N GLY A 197 10.95 21.03 0.59
CA GLY A 197 12.14 20.98 -0.24
C GLY A 197 12.04 19.91 -1.33
N TYR A 198 13.19 19.41 -1.77
CA TYR A 198 13.25 18.42 -2.84
C TYR A 198 12.97 17.01 -2.32
N TRP A 199 12.00 16.35 -2.92
CA TRP A 199 11.62 14.97 -2.70
C TRP A 199 11.99 14.15 -3.93
N LYS A 200 12.74 13.08 -3.70
CA LYS A 200 13.27 12.19 -4.75
C LYS A 200 12.41 10.96 -4.87
N GLU A 201 12.12 10.55 -6.09
CA GLU A 201 11.59 9.22 -6.36
C GLU A 201 12.72 8.27 -6.72
N ILE A 202 12.83 7.19 -5.96
CA ILE A 202 13.86 6.17 -6.13
C ILE A 202 13.20 4.88 -6.60
N TYR A 203 13.76 4.28 -7.65
CA TYR A 203 13.37 2.96 -8.15
C TYR A 203 14.62 2.16 -8.50
N ASN A 204 14.72 0.92 -8.02
CA ASN A 204 15.93 0.09 -8.17
C ASN A 204 17.21 0.86 -7.79
N TYR A 205 17.17 1.56 -6.66
CA TYR A 205 18.28 2.38 -6.12
C TYR A 205 18.75 3.52 -7.02
N LYS A 206 17.94 3.94 -8.00
CA LYS A 206 18.23 5.08 -8.89
C LYS A 206 17.16 6.14 -8.72
N GLU A 207 17.60 7.40 -8.68
CA GLU A 207 16.70 8.54 -8.79
C GLU A 207 16.10 8.56 -10.19
N ILE A 208 14.78 8.42 -10.26
CA ILE A 208 14.00 8.37 -11.51
C ILE A 208 13.16 9.63 -11.71
N GLY A 209 12.97 10.41 -10.65
CA GLY A 209 12.09 11.55 -10.64
C GLY A 209 12.12 12.26 -9.29
N GLY A 210 11.14 13.12 -9.09
CA GLY A 210 11.04 13.94 -7.90
C GLY A 210 10.20 15.19 -8.10
N CYS A 211 9.97 15.89 -6.99
CA CYS A 211 9.24 17.15 -6.93
C CYS A 211 9.83 18.06 -5.85
N VAL A 212 9.56 19.37 -5.95
CA VAL A 212 9.89 20.31 -4.88
C VAL A 212 8.61 20.70 -4.17
N TYR A 213 8.59 20.65 -2.85
CA TYR A 213 7.49 21.14 -2.02
C TYR A 213 7.80 22.53 -1.46
N ASN A 214 6.82 23.41 -1.51
CA ASN A 214 6.90 24.78 -0.98
C ASN A 214 6.74 24.82 0.56
N GLU A 215 6.67 26.04 1.12
CA GLU A 215 6.50 26.22 2.57
C GLU A 215 5.12 25.77 3.10
N GLN A 216 4.13 25.65 2.24
CA GLN A 216 2.79 25.20 2.60
C GLN A 216 2.68 23.67 2.59
N GLY A 217 3.62 22.98 1.91
CA GLY A 217 3.61 21.54 1.68
C GLY A 217 3.00 21.16 0.32
N ASP A 218 2.86 22.12 -0.60
CA ASP A 218 2.32 21.88 -1.94
C ASP A 218 3.46 21.66 -2.94
N LYS A 219 3.23 20.80 -3.94
CA LYS A 219 4.15 20.62 -5.07
C LYS A 219 4.31 21.94 -5.83
N ASN A 220 5.55 22.29 -6.15
CA ASN A 220 5.93 23.53 -6.81
C ASN A 220 6.91 23.23 -7.97
N GLY A 221 6.59 23.73 -9.16
CA GLY A 221 7.39 23.53 -10.37
C GLY A 221 6.97 22.32 -11.20
N LYS A 222 7.90 21.74 -11.97
CA LYS A 222 7.69 20.50 -12.72
C LYS A 222 8.03 19.31 -11.86
N TRP A 223 7.33 18.21 -12.04
CA TRP A 223 7.66 16.96 -11.36
C TRP A 223 7.49 15.74 -12.24
N ILE A 224 8.25 14.71 -11.89
CA ILE A 224 8.18 13.38 -12.48
C ILE A 224 7.76 12.46 -11.34
N GLU A 225 6.63 11.77 -11.54
CA GLU A 225 6.11 10.82 -10.56
C GLU A 225 5.81 9.44 -11.16
N LEU A 226 5.95 8.40 -10.34
CA LEU A 226 5.49 7.05 -10.67
C LEU A 226 3.97 7.05 -10.89
N SER A 227 3.52 6.35 -11.93
CA SER A 227 2.08 6.17 -12.18
C SER A 227 1.42 5.43 -11.01
N GLU A 228 0.15 5.69 -10.73
CA GLU A 228 -0.63 4.93 -9.74
C GLU A 228 -0.70 3.44 -10.10
N ASP A 229 -0.64 3.13 -11.40
CA ASP A 229 -0.59 1.76 -11.94
C ASP A 229 0.80 1.13 -11.91
N PHE A 230 1.79 1.83 -11.35
CA PHE A 230 3.16 1.33 -11.25
C PHE A 230 3.20 0.07 -10.38
N GLY A 231 3.59 -1.04 -10.99
CA GLY A 231 3.54 -2.38 -10.38
C GLY A 231 2.41 -3.27 -10.91
N ILE A 232 1.30 -2.69 -11.39
CA ILE A 232 0.21 -3.42 -12.05
C ILE A 232 0.55 -3.65 -13.52
N SER A 233 0.89 -2.57 -14.22
CA SER A 233 1.28 -2.62 -15.62
C SER A 233 2.71 -2.07 -15.74
N ARG A 234 3.69 -2.92 -16.07
CA ARG A 234 5.10 -2.51 -16.22
C ARG A 234 5.35 -1.51 -17.39
N LYS A 235 4.31 -0.85 -17.91
CA LYS A 235 4.32 -0.13 -19.20
C LYS A 235 4.28 1.39 -19.09
N GLN A 236 3.86 1.95 -17.96
CA GLN A 236 3.93 3.39 -17.73
C GLN A 236 4.69 3.65 -16.44
N LEU A 237 5.90 4.17 -16.60
CA LEU A 237 6.76 4.47 -15.47
C LEU A 237 6.53 5.88 -14.94
N PHE A 238 6.15 6.86 -15.78
CA PHE A 238 6.24 8.27 -15.39
C PHE A 238 5.09 9.12 -15.90
N LYS A 239 4.60 10.00 -15.04
CA LYS A 239 3.79 11.17 -15.40
C LYS A 239 4.64 12.43 -15.24
N VAL A 240 4.67 13.27 -16.27
CA VAL A 240 5.35 14.58 -16.24
C VAL A 240 4.26 15.64 -16.17
N ASN A 241 4.34 16.52 -15.17
CA ASN A 241 3.46 17.69 -15.02
C ASN A 241 4.27 18.98 -15.09
#